data_AF-A0A383DT04-F1
#
_entry.id   AF-A0A383DT04-F1
#
_cell.length_a   1.000
_cell.length_b   1.000
_cell.length_c   1.000
_cell.angle_alpha   90.00
_cell.angle_beta   90.00
_cell.angle_gamma   90.00
#
_symmetry.space_group_name_H-M   'P 1'
#
loop_
_entity.id
_entity.type
_entity.pdbx_description
1 polymer ?
#
loop_
_entity_poly.entity_id
_entity_poly.type
_entity_poly.pdbx_seq_one_letter_code
_entity_poly.pdbx_strand_id
1 'polypeptide(L)' 'MTEKAGQFPFTRGIYPTMYQDRLWTMRQYAGFTSAEESNQRYRYLLEQGVSGLSVA' A
#
# COMPACT_ATOMS: atom_id res chain seq x y z
N MET A 1 -9.68 -13.41 28.17
CA MET A 1 -9.20 -12.04 27.87
C MET A 1 -9.49 -11.78 26.41
N THR A 2 -10.22 -10.73 26.06
CA THR A 2 -10.53 -10.45 24.65
C THR A 2 -9.29 -9.86 24.00
N GLU A 3 -8.75 -10.54 22.97
CA GLU A 3 -7.62 -10.03 22.21
C GLU A 3 -7.95 -8.69 21.55
N LYS A 4 -7.00 -7.75 21.54
CA LYS A 4 -7.12 -6.41 20.96
C LYS A 4 -6.11 -6.21 19.84
N ALA A 5 -6.47 -5.43 18.81
CA ALA A 5 -5.51 -5.01 17.79
C ALA A 5 -4.43 -4.11 18.40
N GLY A 6 -3.22 -4.14 17.85
CA GLY A 6 -2.07 -3.39 18.38
C GLY A 6 -1.47 -3.96 19.67
N GLN A 7 -1.87 -5.16 20.10
CA GLN A 7 -1.33 -5.84 21.28
C GLN A 7 -0.89 -7.27 20.91
N PHE A 8 0.24 -7.73 21.45
CA PHE A 8 0.69 -9.11 21.28
C PHE A 8 -0.43 -10.10 21.67
N PRO A 9 -0.69 -11.16 20.87
CA PRO A 9 0.10 -11.67 19.76
C PRO A 9 -0.20 -11.04 18.38
N PHE A 10 -0.90 -9.90 18.35
CA PHE A 10 -1.25 -9.13 17.15
C PHE A 10 -2.15 -9.88 16.14
N THR A 11 -2.83 -10.95 16.58
CA THR A 11 -3.78 -11.73 15.76
C THR A 11 -4.83 -10.87 15.07
N ARG A 12 -5.23 -9.76 15.72
CA ARG A 12 -6.26 -8.83 15.23
C ARG A 12 -5.71 -7.62 14.48
N GLY A 13 -4.42 -7.59 14.18
CA GLY A 13 -3.74 -6.48 13.51
C GLY A 13 -2.65 -5.84 14.38
N ILE A 14 -1.64 -5.28 13.71
CA ILE A 14 -0.45 -4.70 14.34
C ILE A 14 -0.65 -3.27 14.87
N TYR A 15 -1.69 -2.57 14.40
CA TYR A 15 -2.03 -1.21 14.84
C TYR A 15 -3.34 -1.22 15.63
N PRO A 16 -3.53 -0.35 16.64
CA PRO A 16 -4.76 -0.31 17.44
C PRO A 16 -6.03 0.05 16.65
N THR A 17 -5.90 0.97 15.67
CA THR A 17 -7.01 1.51 14.87
C THR A 17 -7.07 0.93 13.46
N MET A 18 -6.00 0.27 12.99
CA MET A 18 -5.88 -0.31 11.65
C MET A 18 -6.44 0.63 10.57
N TYR A 19 -7.35 0.12 9.74
CA TYR A 19 -7.94 0.82 8.61
C TYR A 19 -9.02 1.83 8.98
N GLN A 20 -9.35 2.00 10.27
CA GLN A 20 -10.22 3.10 10.71
C GLN A 20 -9.50 4.45 10.64
N ASP A 21 -8.18 4.46 10.86
CA ASP A 21 -7.34 5.67 10.82
C ASP A 21 -6.58 5.79 9.49
N ARG A 22 -5.99 4.68 9.01
CA ARG A 22 -5.21 4.66 7.77
C ARG A 22 -5.46 3.40 6.97
N LEU A 23 -5.99 3.55 5.75
CA LEU A 23 -6.12 2.45 4.79
C LEU A 23 -4.76 1.86 4.42
N TRP A 24 -4.75 0.62 3.94
CA TRP A 24 -3.54 0.04 3.36
C TRP A 24 -3.08 0.85 2.14
N THR A 25 -1.78 0.82 1.85
CA THR A 25 -1.23 1.47 0.65
C THR A 25 -1.68 0.70 -0.60
N MET A 26 -2.46 1.35 -1.46
CA MET A 26 -2.71 0.85 -2.81
C MET A 26 -1.39 0.95 -3.57
N ARG A 27 -0.78 -0.20 -3.90
CA ARG A 27 0.55 -0.27 -4.51
C ARG A 27 0.56 -1.21 -5.70
N GLN A 28 0.58 -0.65 -6.90
CA GLN A 28 0.61 -1.45 -8.12
C GLN A 28 2.05 -1.81 -8.51
N TYR A 29 2.25 -3.08 -8.81
CA TYR A 29 3.45 -3.58 -9.48
C TYR A 29 3.37 -3.26 -10.97
N ALA A 30 4.31 -2.45 -11.45
CA ALA A 30 4.35 -2.00 -12.83
C ALA A 30 5.79 -1.69 -13.23
N GLY A 31 6.08 -1.81 -14.52
CA GLY A 31 7.38 -1.50 -15.11
C GLY A 31 7.42 -1.99 -16.54
N PHE A 32 8.20 -1.31 -17.37
CA PHE A 32 8.52 -1.66 -18.75
C PHE A 32 10.04 -1.61 -18.93
N THR A 33 10.54 -2.19 -20.02
CA THR A 33 11.99 -2.18 -20.32
C THR A 33 12.55 -0.76 -20.38
N SER A 34 11.80 0.20 -20.92
CA SER A 34 12.18 1.61 -20.91
C SER A 34 11.87 2.28 -19.57
N ALA A 35 12.86 3.00 -19.03
CA ALA A 35 12.67 3.85 -17.87
C ALA A 35 11.66 4.98 -18.14
N GLU A 36 11.62 5.52 -19.36
CA GLU A 36 10.70 6.58 -19.74
C GLU A 36 9.25 6.10 -19.74
N GLU A 37 8.98 4.97 -20.38
CA GLU A 37 7.65 4.36 -20.42
C GLU A 37 7.19 3.95 -19.00
N SER A 38 8.11 3.41 -18.21
CA SER A 38 7.85 3.08 -16.80
C SER A 38 7.43 4.32 -16.00
N ASN A 39 8.17 5.42 -16.15
CA ASN A 39 7.85 6.67 -15.46
C ASN A 39 6.50 7.27 -15.92
N GLN A 40 6.18 7.20 -17.21
CA GLN A 40 4.86 7.61 -17.71
C GLN A 40 3.75 6.77 -17.06
N ARG A 41 3.94 5.45 -16.95
CA ARG A 41 2.99 4.55 -16.28
C ARG A 41 2.84 4.87 -14.79
N TYR A 42 3.94 5.18 -14.10
CA TYR A 42 3.91 5.54 -12.69
C TYR A 42 3.11 6.80 -12.42
N ARG A 43 3.32 7.84 -13.24
CA ARG A 43 2.55 9.09 -13.11
C ARG A 43 1.06 8.86 -13.35
N TYR A 44 0.72 8.10 -14.39
CA TYR A 44 -0.67 7.71 -14.64
C TYR A 44 -1.28 6.99 -13.42
N LEU A 45 -0.58 6.03 -12.81
CA LEU A 45 -1.08 5.31 -11.64
C LEU A 45 -1.32 6.23 -10.43
N LEU A 46 -0.41 7.18 -10.20
CA LEU A 46 -0.59 8.19 -9.14
C LEU A 46 -1.81 9.07 -9.41
N GLU A 47 -2.02 9.50 -10.66
CA GLU A 47 -3.21 10.27 -11.06
C GLU A 47 -4.51 9.46 -10.89
N GLN A 48 -4.45 8.13 -11.05
CA GLN A 48 -5.58 7.22 -10.80
C GLN A 48 -5.78 6.88 -9.31
N GLY A 49 -5.05 7.53 -8.40
CA GLY A 49 -5.26 7.39 -6.96
C GLY A 49 -4.46 6.27 -6.28
N VAL A 50 -3.49 5.68 -6.97
CA VAL A 50 -2.51 4.78 -6.33
C VAL A 50 -1.62 5.61 -5.39
N SER A 51 -1.37 5.11 -4.18
CA SER A 51 -0.58 5.81 -3.15
C SER A 51 0.82 5.23 -2.92
N GLY A 52 1.19 4.15 -3.63
CA GLY A 52 2.53 3.60 -3.65
C GLY A 52 2.90 2.98 -5.01
N LEU A 53 4.16 3.02 -5.38
CA LEU A 53 4.67 2.38 -6.60
C LEU A 53 5.50 1.13 -6.25
N SER A 54 5.43 0.10 -7.07
CA SER A 54 6.33 -1.05 -7.00
C SER A 54 6.89 -1.32 -8.39
N VAL A 55 8.21 -1.27 -8.51
CA VAL A 55 8.93 -1.36 -9.80
C VAL A 55 9.13 -2.82 -10.16
N ALA A 56 8.82 -3.15 -11.42
CA ALA A 56 9.01 -4.48 -11.99
C ALA A 56 10.39 -4.73 -12.61
#